data_AF-A0A8B7DZI6-F1
#
_entry.id   AF-A0A8B7DZI6-F1
#
_cell.length_a   1.000
_cell.length_b   1.000
_cell.length_c   1.000
_cell.angle_alpha   90.00
_cell.angle_beta   90.00
_cell.angle_gamma   90.00
#
_symmetry.space_group_name_H-M   'P 1'
#
loop_
_entity.id
_entity.type
_entity.pdbx_description
1 polymer ?
#
loop_
_entity_poly.entity_id
_entity_poly.type
_entity_poly.pdbx_seq_one_letter_code
_entity_poly.pdbx_strand_id
1 'polypeptide(L)'
;IQSSQDIWLWLEEFFLVQVYPVPWYNLSDAYANKNKKDFPGKLFLNDLTSKIVNGIRIRQIRVKPNTCIKANSVADFTIDCLSPYKTSLEETRDFDLNWTISKHYNSPIYPSTMPWRYQTWQELDGYPYTANLDTYYGGGYVIEIYPKWKNKDILEQVKKSRWIDRQTRAVIIEFTLFNGSGS
;
A
#
# COMPACT_ATOMS: atom_id res chain seq x y z
N ILE A 1 7.42 11.13 -8.18
CA ILE A 1 7.41 10.62 -6.80
C ILE A 1 8.85 10.57 -6.32
N GLN A 2 9.26 11.46 -5.43
CA GLN A 2 10.63 11.58 -4.90
C GLN A 2 10.69 11.35 -3.38
N SER A 3 9.56 11.43 -2.67
CA SER A 3 9.44 11.21 -1.23
C SER A 3 8.26 10.29 -0.85
N SER A 4 8.24 9.81 0.40
CA SER A 4 7.08 9.08 0.94
C SER A 4 5.82 9.94 0.99
N GLN A 5 5.96 11.26 1.19
CA GLN A 5 4.83 12.19 1.14
C GLN A 5 4.24 12.27 -0.26
N ASP A 6 5.09 12.24 -1.29
CA ASP A 6 4.64 12.28 -2.68
C ASP A 6 3.85 11.02 -3.05
N ILE A 7 4.18 9.86 -2.47
CA ILE A 7 3.42 8.62 -2.67
C ILE A 7 1.99 8.80 -2.14
N TRP A 8 1.84 9.33 -0.92
CA TRP A 8 0.53 9.55 -0.33
C TRP A 8 -0.29 10.57 -1.10
N LEU A 9 0.31 11.69 -1.50
CA LEU A 9 -0.35 12.71 -2.33
C LEU A 9 -0.79 12.11 -3.67
N TRP A 10 0.10 11.38 -4.35
CA TRP A 10 -0.24 10.72 -5.61
C TRP A 10 -1.36 9.68 -5.43
N LEU A 11 -1.33 8.90 -4.35
CA LEU A 11 -2.34 7.89 -4.06
C LEU A 11 -3.72 8.54 -3.85
N GLU A 12 -3.79 9.58 -3.02
CA GLU A 12 -5.03 10.24 -2.62
C GLU A 12 -5.62 11.14 -3.72
N GLU A 13 -4.79 11.96 -4.35
CA GLU A 13 -5.26 13.00 -5.28
C GLU A 13 -5.40 12.53 -6.72
N PHE A 14 -4.66 11.49 -7.11
CA PHE A 14 -4.67 10.99 -8.48
C PHE A 14 -5.21 9.57 -8.55
N PHE A 15 -4.52 8.61 -7.95
CA PHE A 15 -4.82 7.20 -8.18
C PHE A 15 -6.24 6.83 -7.72
N LEU A 16 -6.60 7.13 -6.47
CA LEU A 16 -7.93 6.83 -5.92
C LEU A 16 -9.06 7.55 -6.65
N VAL A 17 -8.75 8.69 -7.27
CA VAL A 17 -9.69 9.44 -8.09
C VAL A 17 -10.07 8.73 -9.37
N GLN A 18 -9.10 8.09 -10.01
CA GLN A 18 -9.30 7.41 -11.29
C GLN A 18 -10.00 6.05 -11.13
N VAL A 19 -9.77 5.39 -9.99
CA VAL A 19 -10.17 3.99 -9.77
C VAL A 19 -11.51 3.82 -9.04
N TYR A 20 -12.02 4.85 -8.36
CA TYR A 20 -13.32 4.80 -7.68
C TYR A 20 -14.34 5.72 -8.34
N PRO A 21 -15.39 5.15 -8.95
CA PRO A 21 -16.36 5.94 -9.69
C PRO A 21 -17.41 6.64 -8.80
N VAL A 22 -17.60 6.19 -7.56
CA VAL A 22 -18.23 6.98 -6.48
C VAL A 22 -17.15 7.26 -5.44
N PRO A 23 -16.75 8.52 -5.22
CA PRO A 23 -15.69 8.83 -4.29
C PRO A 23 -16.17 8.59 -2.85
N TRP A 24 -15.54 7.65 -2.14
CA TRP A 24 -15.66 7.51 -0.68
C TRP A 24 -14.77 8.52 0.05
N TYR A 25 -13.93 9.26 -0.69
CA TYR A 25 -13.13 10.39 -0.26
C TYR A 25 -13.82 11.69 -0.71
N ASN A 26 -13.66 12.79 0.02
CA ASN A 26 -14.44 14.00 -0.24
C ASN A 26 -13.85 14.75 -1.45
N LEU A 27 -14.42 14.54 -2.65
CA LEU A 27 -14.07 15.29 -3.86
C LEU A 27 -14.58 16.76 -3.84
N SER A 28 -15.22 17.18 -2.75
CA SER A 28 -16.01 18.41 -2.67
C SER A 28 -15.20 19.67 -2.97
N ASP A 29 -13.92 19.71 -2.63
CA ASP A 29 -13.17 20.98 -2.69
C ASP A 29 -12.36 21.13 -3.98
N ALA A 30 -11.95 20.02 -4.61
CA ALA A 30 -11.17 20.03 -5.85
C ALA A 30 -12.04 20.13 -7.13
N TYR A 31 -13.32 19.74 -7.06
CA TYR A 31 -14.20 19.64 -8.24
C TYR A 31 -15.53 20.42 -8.14
N ALA A 32 -15.70 21.28 -7.12
CA ALA A 32 -16.94 22.06 -6.91
C ALA A 32 -17.43 22.84 -8.15
N ASN A 33 -16.53 23.19 -9.09
CA ASN A 33 -16.81 24.08 -10.22
C ASN A 33 -16.63 23.45 -11.62
N LYS A 34 -16.49 22.13 -11.76
CA LYS A 34 -16.44 21.49 -13.09
C LYS A 34 -17.77 20.79 -13.40
N ASN A 35 -18.46 21.32 -14.42
CA ASN A 35 -19.76 20.86 -14.92
C ASN A 35 -19.92 19.34 -14.84
N LYS A 36 -20.73 18.93 -13.87
CA LYS A 36 -21.12 17.56 -13.57
C LYS A 36 -22.03 17.06 -14.71
N LYS A 37 -21.45 16.59 -15.81
CA LYS A 37 -22.22 15.81 -16.78
C LYS A 37 -22.52 14.47 -16.11
N ASP A 38 -23.80 14.20 -15.88
CA ASP A 38 -24.29 12.91 -15.41
C ASP A 38 -23.90 11.83 -16.43
N PHE A 39 -22.82 11.10 -16.13
CA PHE A 39 -22.42 9.91 -16.88
C PHE A 39 -23.26 8.72 -16.40
N PRO A 40 -23.90 7.95 -17.30
CA PRO A 40 -24.59 6.73 -16.95
C PRO A 40 -23.54 5.67 -16.64
N GLY A 41 -23.29 5.43 -15.34
CA GLY A 41 -22.46 4.33 -14.89
C GLY A 41 -21.17 4.79 -14.24
N LYS A 42 -21.28 5.24 -12.99
CA LYS A 42 -20.19 5.23 -12.01
C LYS A 42 -19.79 3.78 -11.65
N LEU A 43 -19.57 2.94 -12.64
CA LEU A 43 -19.26 1.52 -12.53
C LEU A 43 -17.94 1.18 -13.25
N PHE A 44 -17.53 2.03 -14.21
CA PHE A 44 -16.35 1.86 -15.04
C PHE A 44 -15.28 2.90 -14.68
N LEU A 45 -14.02 2.60 -15.00
CA LEU A 45 -12.89 3.52 -14.98
C LEU A 45 -13.09 4.63 -16.03
N ASN A 46 -12.17 5.59 -16.06
CA ASN A 46 -12.24 6.72 -17.01
C ASN A 46 -12.18 6.31 -18.50
N ASP A 47 -11.80 5.07 -18.81
CA ASP A 47 -11.89 4.49 -20.15
C ASP A 47 -13.32 4.06 -20.54
N LEU A 48 -14.28 4.12 -19.61
CA LEU A 48 -15.70 3.77 -19.74
C LEU A 48 -15.98 2.28 -20.05
N THR A 49 -14.97 1.43 -20.10
CA THR A 49 -15.09 0.01 -20.49
C THR A 49 -14.54 -0.95 -19.45
N SER A 50 -13.60 -0.50 -18.62
CA SER A 50 -12.96 -1.33 -17.60
C SER A 50 -13.54 -1.09 -16.22
N LYS A 51 -13.60 -2.12 -15.37
CA LYS A 51 -14.06 -2.03 -13.98
C LYS A 51 -13.13 -2.82 -13.06
N ILE A 52 -12.91 -2.32 -11.85
CA ILE A 52 -12.23 -3.07 -10.78
C ILE A 52 -13.19 -4.09 -10.15
N VAL A 53 -12.77 -5.35 -10.08
CA VAL A 53 -13.62 -6.47 -9.63
C VAL A 53 -13.39 -6.82 -8.15
N ASN A 54 -12.14 -6.87 -7.70
CA ASN A 54 -11.76 -7.43 -6.40
C ASN A 54 -11.09 -6.41 -5.45
N GLY A 55 -11.43 -5.13 -5.57
CA GLY A 55 -10.80 -4.07 -4.80
C GLY A 55 -9.35 -3.78 -5.23
N ILE A 56 -8.65 -3.01 -4.41
CA ILE A 56 -7.26 -2.62 -4.66
C ILE A 56 -6.44 -3.04 -3.46
N ARG A 57 -5.30 -3.67 -3.74
CA ARG A 57 -4.31 -4.04 -2.73
C ARG A 57 -3.10 -3.13 -2.86
N ILE A 58 -2.66 -2.55 -1.75
CA ILE A 58 -1.40 -1.83 -1.63
C ILE A 58 -0.51 -2.65 -0.72
N ARG A 59 0.57 -3.20 -1.29
CA ARG A 59 1.49 -4.10 -0.61
C ARG A 59 2.83 -3.41 -0.40
N GLN A 60 3.31 -3.42 0.83
CA GLN A 60 4.61 -2.91 1.22
C GLN A 60 5.58 -4.05 1.51
N ILE A 61 6.81 -3.85 1.09
CA ILE A 61 7.97 -4.67 1.44
C ILE A 61 8.95 -3.81 2.22
N ARG A 62 9.43 -4.32 3.35
CA ARG A 62 10.38 -3.63 4.25
C ARG A 62 11.46 -4.59 4.74
N VAL A 63 12.60 -4.03 5.13
CA VAL A 63 13.75 -4.78 5.69
C VAL A 63 13.83 -4.63 7.20
N LYS A 64 14.49 -5.59 7.85
CA LYS A 64 14.78 -5.52 9.30
C LYS A 64 15.68 -4.30 9.62
N PRO A 65 15.63 -3.77 10.85
CA PRO A 65 16.59 -2.75 11.29
C PRO A 65 18.00 -3.35 11.39
N ASN A 66 19.03 -2.49 11.30
CA ASN A 66 20.44 -2.87 11.44
C ASN A 66 20.90 -4.02 10.53
N THR A 67 20.49 -3.97 9.27
CA THR A 67 20.83 -4.96 8.24
C THR A 67 22.16 -4.68 7.53
N CYS A 68 22.89 -3.65 7.95
CA CYS A 68 24.24 -3.36 7.47
C CYS A 68 25.18 -2.96 8.60
N ILE A 69 26.48 -2.97 8.29
CA ILE A 69 27.55 -2.55 9.20
C ILE A 69 27.70 -1.02 9.10
N LYS A 70 27.59 -0.34 10.25
CA LYS A 70 27.82 1.10 10.35
C LYS A 70 29.31 1.41 10.20
N ALA A 71 29.64 2.52 9.56
CA ALA A 71 31.00 3.05 9.60
C ALA A 71 31.33 3.52 11.02
N ASN A 72 32.60 3.41 11.43
CA ASN A 72 33.05 3.79 12.78
C ASN A 72 32.67 5.23 13.16
N SER A 73 32.72 6.15 12.19
CA SER A 73 32.34 7.56 12.39
C SER A 73 30.88 7.78 12.77
N VAL A 74 30.02 6.78 12.55
CA VAL A 74 28.59 6.83 12.88
C VAL A 74 28.13 5.69 13.79
N ALA A 75 29.06 4.93 14.37
CA ALA A 75 28.75 3.78 15.22
C ALA A 75 27.93 4.18 16.46
N ASP A 76 28.25 5.34 17.05
CA ASP A 76 27.62 5.83 18.28
C ASP A 76 26.22 6.45 18.04
N PHE A 77 25.82 6.71 16.79
CA PHE A 77 24.47 7.20 16.51
C PHE A 77 23.45 6.06 16.60
N THR A 78 22.32 6.36 17.26
CA THR A 78 21.15 5.47 17.40
C THR A 78 20.34 5.29 16.11
N ILE A 79 20.91 5.64 14.96
CA ILE A 79 20.27 5.54 13.64
C ILE A 79 20.45 4.11 13.11
N ASP A 80 19.37 3.43 12.75
CA ASP A 80 19.47 2.10 12.14
C ASP A 80 20.21 2.13 10.80
N CYS A 81 21.08 1.14 10.60
CA CYS A 81 21.71 0.87 9.31
C CYS A 81 20.76 0.00 8.47
N LEU A 82 20.39 0.46 7.27
CA LEU A 82 19.42 -0.25 6.44
C LEU A 82 20.05 -0.59 5.08
N SER A 83 20.17 -1.88 4.79
CA SER A 83 20.72 -2.39 3.53
C SER A 83 19.71 -2.32 2.36
N PRO A 84 20.14 -2.46 1.10
CA PRO A 84 19.24 -2.76 -0.02
C PRO A 84 18.39 -4.01 0.23
N TYR A 85 17.32 -4.20 -0.54
CA TYR A 85 16.47 -5.38 -0.35
C TYR A 85 17.26 -6.67 -0.62
N LYS A 86 17.05 -7.65 0.27
CA LYS A 86 17.45 -9.04 0.10
C LYS A 86 16.39 -9.87 0.79
N THR A 87 15.97 -10.97 0.18
CA THR A 87 14.92 -11.84 0.73
C THR A 87 15.24 -12.32 2.15
N SER A 88 16.50 -12.63 2.45
CA SER A 88 16.93 -13.03 3.80
C SER A 88 16.82 -11.94 4.87
N LEU A 89 16.76 -10.68 4.44
CA LEU A 89 16.71 -9.49 5.30
C LEU A 89 15.31 -8.86 5.35
N GLU A 90 14.35 -9.45 4.65
CA GLU A 90 12.95 -9.04 4.69
C GLU A 90 12.40 -9.15 6.12
N GLU A 91 11.67 -8.13 6.54
CA GLU A 91 11.02 -8.10 7.84
C GLU A 91 9.66 -8.78 7.74
N THR A 92 9.53 -9.92 8.40
CA THR A 92 8.36 -10.79 8.34
C THR A 92 7.64 -10.92 9.68
N ARG A 93 8.00 -10.09 10.67
CA ARG A 93 7.35 -10.09 11.98
C ARG A 93 6.07 -9.28 11.95
N ASP A 94 5.11 -9.67 12.77
CA ASP A 94 3.94 -8.85 13.06
C ASP A 94 4.32 -7.72 14.03
N PHE A 95 3.67 -6.57 13.84
CA PHE A 95 3.83 -5.36 14.63
C PHE A 95 2.49 -4.82 15.11
N ASP A 96 2.53 -4.05 16.19
CA ASP A 96 1.48 -3.10 16.53
C ASP A 96 1.60 -1.81 15.70
N LEU A 97 0.65 -0.89 15.89
CA LEU A 97 0.61 0.40 15.22
C LEU A 97 1.97 1.11 15.26
N ASN A 98 2.32 1.78 14.15
CA ASN A 98 3.56 2.55 13.99
C ASN A 98 4.85 1.71 14.07
N TRP A 99 4.81 0.43 13.70
CA TRP A 99 6.01 -0.46 13.70
C TRP A 99 6.66 -0.63 15.07
N THR A 100 5.89 -0.48 16.15
CA THR A 100 6.46 -0.36 17.51
C THR A 100 6.82 -1.72 18.12
N ILE A 101 5.81 -2.43 18.62
CA ILE A 101 5.99 -3.66 19.38
C ILE A 101 5.76 -4.82 18.43
N SER A 102 6.80 -5.65 18.25
CA SER A 102 6.58 -6.92 17.56
C SER A 102 5.70 -7.80 18.44
N LYS A 103 4.58 -8.25 17.88
CA LYS A 103 3.56 -9.00 18.61
C LYS A 103 3.15 -10.21 17.80
N HIS A 104 3.13 -11.37 18.44
CA HIS A 104 2.48 -12.53 17.83
C HIS A 104 0.97 -12.40 18.00
N TYR A 105 0.24 -12.37 16.89
CA TYR A 105 -1.21 -12.33 16.91
C TYR A 105 -1.77 -13.75 16.77
N ASN A 106 -2.65 -14.14 17.70
CA ASN A 106 -3.37 -15.41 17.62
C ASN A 106 -4.80 -15.24 17.05
N SER A 107 -5.13 -14.03 16.58
CA SER A 107 -6.43 -13.71 15.99
C SER A 107 -6.33 -13.63 14.46
N PRO A 108 -7.46 -13.75 13.74
CA PRO A 108 -7.52 -13.44 12.32
C PRO A 108 -7.04 -12.01 12.01
N ILE A 109 -6.63 -11.79 10.77
CA ILE A 109 -6.26 -10.45 10.27
C ILE A 109 -7.56 -9.69 9.99
N TYR A 110 -7.63 -8.47 10.53
CA TYR A 110 -8.75 -7.55 10.30
C TYR A 110 -8.25 -6.32 9.54
N PRO A 111 -9.10 -5.57 8.82
CA PRO A 111 -8.68 -4.39 8.06
C PRO A 111 -7.86 -3.37 8.85
N SER A 112 -8.10 -3.22 10.15
CA SER A 112 -7.38 -2.29 11.02
C SER A 112 -5.99 -2.80 11.45
N THR A 113 -5.74 -4.11 11.46
CA THR A 113 -4.47 -4.72 11.85
C THR A 113 -3.64 -5.21 10.67
N MET A 114 -4.28 -5.43 9.52
CA MET A 114 -3.67 -5.86 8.26
C MET A 114 -2.43 -5.06 7.83
N PRO A 115 -2.38 -3.72 7.99
CA PRO A 115 -1.20 -2.96 7.60
C PRO A 115 0.06 -3.31 8.41
N TRP A 116 -0.10 -3.86 9.61
CA TRP A 116 1.00 -4.08 10.55
C TRP A 116 1.39 -5.55 10.70
N ARG A 117 0.64 -6.44 10.04
CA ARG A 117 0.83 -7.89 10.11
C ARG A 117 1.34 -8.42 8.78
N TYR A 118 2.42 -9.18 8.84
CA TYR A 118 3.03 -9.74 7.66
C TYR A 118 2.14 -10.87 7.13
N GLN A 119 1.93 -10.87 5.81
CA GLN A 119 1.22 -11.94 5.12
C GLN A 119 2.16 -12.61 4.13
N THR A 120 2.16 -13.93 4.12
CA THR A 120 2.91 -14.76 3.19
C THR A 120 2.34 -14.68 1.77
N TRP A 121 3.12 -15.12 0.80
CA TRP A 121 2.67 -15.16 -0.59
C TRP A 121 1.47 -16.11 -0.77
N GLN A 122 1.37 -17.20 -0.01
CA GLN A 122 0.22 -18.10 -0.06
C GLN A 122 -1.06 -17.45 0.48
N GLU A 123 -0.96 -16.71 1.59
CA GLU A 123 -2.11 -16.00 2.17
C GLU A 123 -2.62 -14.89 1.25
N LEU A 124 -1.70 -14.25 0.52
CA LEU A 124 -2.04 -13.19 -0.43
C LEU A 124 -2.41 -13.72 -1.83
N ASP A 125 -2.22 -15.00 -2.13
CA ASP A 125 -2.15 -15.51 -3.51
C ASP A 125 -1.23 -14.64 -4.38
N GLY A 126 -0.11 -14.24 -3.79
CA GLY A 126 0.85 -13.30 -4.35
C GLY A 126 1.91 -14.02 -5.19
N TYR A 127 2.07 -13.60 -6.43
CA TYR A 127 3.15 -14.08 -7.29
C TYR A 127 4.39 -13.18 -7.14
N PRO A 128 5.60 -13.72 -7.28
CA PRO A 128 6.81 -12.91 -7.24
C PRO A 128 6.80 -11.88 -8.37
N TYR A 129 7.12 -10.63 -8.03
CA TYR A 129 7.27 -9.54 -8.98
C TYR A 129 8.76 -9.23 -9.16
N THR A 130 9.26 -9.37 -10.38
CA THR A 130 10.66 -9.03 -10.70
C THR A 130 10.71 -7.61 -11.24
N ALA A 131 11.37 -6.73 -10.49
CA ALA A 131 11.74 -5.39 -10.94
C ALA A 131 13.18 -5.38 -11.48
N ASN A 132 13.65 -4.25 -12.00
CA ASN A 132 14.97 -4.14 -12.64
C ASN A 132 16.15 -4.57 -11.75
N LEU A 133 16.04 -4.45 -10.43
CA LEU A 133 17.15 -4.69 -9.50
C LEU A 133 16.92 -5.90 -8.59
N ASP A 134 15.67 -6.24 -8.29
CA ASP A 134 15.32 -7.23 -7.27
C ASP A 134 14.03 -8.00 -7.65
N THR A 135 13.97 -9.25 -7.21
CA THR A 135 12.73 -10.03 -7.20
C THR A 135 12.07 -9.93 -5.83
N TYR A 136 10.89 -9.33 -5.82
CA TYR A 136 10.05 -9.20 -4.63
C TYR A 136 9.11 -10.40 -4.56
N TYR A 137 9.27 -11.23 -3.52
CA TYR A 137 8.38 -12.36 -3.32
C TYR A 137 6.96 -11.89 -2.97
N GLY A 138 5.97 -12.76 -3.17
CA GLY A 138 4.56 -12.38 -3.11
C GLY A 138 4.02 -12.00 -1.72
N GLY A 139 4.85 -12.00 -0.68
CA GLY A 139 4.48 -11.61 0.68
C GLY A 139 4.57 -10.10 0.94
N GLY A 140 4.20 -9.68 2.15
CA GLY A 140 4.38 -8.32 2.61
C GLY A 140 3.31 -7.85 3.58
N TYR A 141 3.36 -6.55 3.90
CA TYR A 141 2.35 -5.85 4.69
C TYR A 141 1.34 -5.21 3.76
N VAL A 142 0.06 -5.24 4.09
CA VAL A 142 -0.98 -4.93 3.10
C VAL A 142 -2.00 -3.95 3.64
N ILE A 143 -2.43 -3.04 2.77
CA ILE A 143 -3.67 -2.27 2.90
C ILE A 143 -4.59 -2.71 1.77
N GLU A 144 -5.81 -3.12 2.09
CA GLU A 144 -6.82 -3.40 1.08
C GLU A 144 -7.89 -2.30 1.09
N ILE A 145 -8.32 -1.92 -0.11
CA ILE A 145 -9.30 -0.88 -0.35
C ILE A 145 -10.50 -1.53 -1.04
N TYR A 146 -11.65 -1.51 -0.37
CA TYR A 146 -12.89 -2.09 -0.88
C TYR A 146 -14.06 -1.11 -0.79
N PRO A 147 -15.04 -1.15 -1.72
CA PRO A 147 -16.15 -0.19 -1.74
C PRO A 147 -16.97 -0.05 -0.45
N LYS A 148 -17.00 -1.09 0.40
CA LYS A 148 -17.78 -1.11 1.65
C LYS A 148 -16.96 -0.83 2.91
N TRP A 149 -15.66 -0.64 2.78
CA TRP A 149 -14.77 -0.42 3.92
C TRP A 149 -14.59 1.07 4.21
N LYS A 150 -14.19 1.39 5.45
CA LYS A 150 -13.81 2.75 5.86
C LYS A 150 -12.40 3.10 5.35
N ASN A 151 -12.22 3.07 4.04
CA ASN A 151 -10.91 3.19 3.39
C ASN A 151 -10.19 4.48 3.77
N LYS A 152 -10.93 5.60 3.89
CA LYS A 152 -10.36 6.89 4.28
C LYS A 152 -9.73 6.82 5.66
N ASP A 153 -10.44 6.27 6.63
CA ASP A 153 -9.97 6.16 8.01
C ASP A 153 -8.73 5.25 8.08
N ILE A 154 -8.72 4.15 7.32
CA ILE A 154 -7.57 3.25 7.22
C ILE A 154 -6.36 3.98 6.63
N LEU A 155 -6.52 4.68 5.51
CA LEU A 155 -5.42 5.39 4.83
C LEU A 155 -4.87 6.56 5.67
N GLU A 156 -5.74 7.35 6.29
CA GLU A 156 -5.32 8.43 7.20
C GLU A 156 -4.56 7.87 8.40
N GLN A 157 -5.02 6.75 8.96
CA GLN A 157 -4.34 6.08 10.06
C GLN A 157 -2.95 5.61 9.66
N VAL A 158 -2.82 4.83 8.59
CA VAL A 158 -1.52 4.29 8.15
C VAL A 158 -0.55 5.39 7.72
N LYS A 159 -1.04 6.47 7.10
CA LYS A 159 -0.24 7.65 6.74
C LYS A 159 0.27 8.36 8.00
N LYS A 160 -0.60 8.68 8.95
CA LYS A 160 -0.23 9.30 10.23
C LYS A 160 0.74 8.43 11.04
N SER A 161 0.58 7.12 10.93
CA SER A 161 1.39 6.10 11.59
C SER A 161 2.72 5.79 10.88
N ARG A 162 3.06 6.50 9.79
CA ARG A 162 4.28 6.30 9.00
C ARG A 162 4.44 4.86 8.52
N TRP A 163 3.36 4.32 7.94
CA TRP A 163 3.40 2.98 7.36
C TRP A 163 4.48 2.84 6.28
N ILE A 164 4.73 3.91 5.51
CA ILE A 164 5.92 4.02 4.65
C ILE A 164 6.99 4.80 5.42
N ASP A 165 8.12 4.16 5.69
CA ASP A 165 9.24 4.69 6.48
C ASP A 165 10.61 4.38 5.83
N ARG A 166 11.71 4.58 6.57
CA ARG A 166 13.07 4.32 6.05
C ARG A 166 13.37 2.84 5.78
N GLN A 167 12.64 1.92 6.43
CA GLN A 167 12.78 0.48 6.25
C GLN A 167 12.01 -0.02 5.01
N THR A 168 11.05 0.74 4.49
CA THR A 168 10.35 0.43 3.25
C THR A 168 11.33 0.33 2.07
N ARG A 169 11.17 -0.70 1.23
CA ARG A 169 11.95 -0.91 0.01
C ARG A 169 11.11 -0.89 -1.25
N ALA A 170 9.87 -1.33 -1.17
CA ALA A 170 8.93 -1.27 -2.27
C ALA A 170 7.51 -1.06 -1.76
N VAL A 171 6.71 -0.37 -2.57
CA VAL A 171 5.25 -0.29 -2.46
C VAL A 171 4.69 -0.68 -3.82
N ILE A 172 3.86 -1.71 -3.82
CA ILE A 172 3.28 -2.33 -5.03
C ILE A 172 1.77 -2.15 -4.93
N ILE A 173 1.13 -1.70 -6.01
CA ILE A 173 -0.32 -1.52 -6.08
C ILE A 173 -0.86 -2.54 -7.07
N GLU A 174 -1.72 -3.42 -6.58
CA GLU A 174 -2.22 -4.61 -7.28
C GLU A 174 -3.75 -4.52 -7.37
N PHE A 175 -4.29 -4.60 -8.58
CA PHE A 175 -5.74 -4.64 -8.83
C PHE A 175 -6.03 -5.32 -10.17
N THR A 176 -7.21 -5.93 -10.28
CA THR A 176 -7.64 -6.61 -11.51
C THR A 176 -8.75 -5.82 -12.19
N LEU A 177 -8.59 -5.60 -13.49
CA LEU A 177 -9.58 -4.98 -14.35
C LEU A 177 -10.36 -6.03 -15.12
N PHE A 178 -11.68 -5.87 -15.14
CA PHE A 178 -12.56 -6.54 -16.08
C PHE A 178 -12.92 -5.55 -17.18
N ASN A 179 -12.61 -5.89 -18.42
CA ASN A 179 -13.04 -5.13 -19.58
C ASN A 179 -14.27 -5.79 -20.20
N GLY A 180 -15.37 -5.04 -20.30
CA GLY A 180 -16.63 -5.51 -20.89
C GLY A 180 -16.68 -5.49 -22.41
N SER A 181 -15.63 -5.02 -23.11
CA SER A 181 -15.63 -4.87 -24.58
C SER A 181 -15.38 -6.18 -25.36
N GLY A 182 -15.79 -7.32 -24.80
CA GLY A 182 -15.52 -8.66 -25.32
C GLY A 182 -16.76 -9.53 -25.36
N SER A 183 -17.81 -9.05 -26.03
CA SER A 183 -18.96 -9.83 -26.53
C SER A 183 -19.66 -9.07 -27.64
#